data_AF-A0A6J5CSN7-F1
#
_entry.id   AF-A0A6J5CSN7-F1
#
_cell.length_a   1.000
_cell.length_b   1.000
_cell.length_c   1.000
_cell.angle_alpha   90.00
_cell.angle_beta   90.00
_cell.angle_gamma   90.00
#
_symmetry.space_group_name_H-M   'P 1'
#
loop_
_entity.id
_entity.type
_entity.pdbx_description
1 polymer ?
#
loop_
_entity_poly.entity_id
_entity_poly.type
_entity_poly.pdbx_seq_one_letter_code
_entity_poly.pdbx_strand_id
1 'polypeptide(L)'
;MPCTPFRLPGGISGIVCTRGRKSVRHCSVDGCTAPSGFQCDYPVKAGKTCDRHLCVKHAHEIGADLHRCPEHVDVAAQSDLFEK
;
A
#
# COMPACT_ATOMS: atom_id res chain seq x y z
N MET A 1 -12.54 -10.71 -4.57
CA MET A 1 -13.52 -10.46 -5.66
C MET A 1 -14.44 -11.67 -5.71
N PRO A 2 -15.56 -11.68 -4.97
CA PRO A 2 -16.43 -12.85 -4.92
C PRO A 2 -17.23 -12.95 -6.22
N CYS A 3 -17.21 -14.14 -6.83
CA CYS A 3 -18.02 -14.48 -7.99
C CYS A 3 -19.02 -15.57 -7.59
N THR A 4 -20.31 -15.28 -7.73
CA THR A 4 -21.39 -16.17 -7.33
C THR A 4 -22.07 -16.72 -8.58
N PRO A 5 -22.04 -18.04 -8.81
CA PRO A 5 -22.77 -18.66 -9.92
C PRO A 5 -24.28 -18.68 -9.62
N PHE A 6 -25.10 -18.50 -10.65
CA PHE A 6 -26.56 -18.64 -10.56
C PHE A 6 -27.12 -19.40 -11.76
N ARG A 7 -28.27 -20.05 -11.56
CA ARG A 7 -29.00 -20.79 -12.60
C ARG A 7 -30.44 -20.30 -12.63
N LEU A 8 -30.93 -19.97 -13.82
CA LEU A 8 -32.31 -19.56 -14.05
C LEU A 8 -33.15 -20.77 -14.49
N PRO A 9 -34.47 -20.79 -14.19
CA PRO A 9 -35.39 -21.74 -14.80
C PRO A 9 -35.40 -21.51 -16.31
N GLY A 10 -35.09 -22.55 -17.09
CA GLY A 10 -34.87 -22.45 -18.56
C GLY A 10 -33.46 -22.81 -19.02
N GLY A 11 -32.57 -23.24 -18.12
CA GLY A 11 -31.25 -23.79 -18.48
C GLY A 11 -30.14 -22.76 -18.67
N ILE A 12 -30.46 -21.47 -18.55
CA ILE A 12 -29.46 -20.39 -18.58
C ILE A 12 -28.70 -20.39 -17.26
N SER A 13 -27.37 -20.40 -17.36
CA SER A 13 -26.48 -20.22 -16.22
C SER A 13 -25.59 -19.00 -16.43
N GLY A 14 -25.24 -18.34 -15.33
CA GLY A 14 -24.42 -17.14 -15.32
C GLY A 14 -23.59 -17.03 -14.05
N ILE A 15 -22.65 -16.08 -14.06
CA ILE A 15 -21.80 -15.78 -12.90
C ILE A 15 -21.86 -14.28 -12.62
N VAL A 16 -22.17 -13.90 -11.38
CA VAL A 16 -22.11 -12.51 -10.95
C VAL A 16 -20.83 -12.32 -10.15
N CYS A 17 -19.85 -11.65 -10.76
CA CYS A 17 -18.67 -11.17 -10.05
C CYS A 17 -18.97 -9.79 -9.47
N THR A 18 -19.03 -9.68 -8.15
CA THR A 18 -19.12 -8.38 -7.49
C THR A 18 -17.72 -7.85 -7.21
N ARG A 19 -17.46 -6.63 -7.65
CA ARG A 19 -16.28 -5.89 -7.19
C ARG A 19 -16.64 -5.32 -5.82
N GLY A 20 -16.23 -6.00 -4.75
CA GLY A 20 -16.41 -5.50 -3.38
C GLY A 20 -15.87 -4.07 -3.22
N ARG A 21 -16.32 -3.33 -2.19
CA ARG A 21 -15.82 -1.97 -1.92
C ARG A 21 -14.29 -2.01 -1.86
N LYS A 22 -13.64 -1.12 -2.62
CA LYS A 22 -12.17 -0.98 -2.58
C LYS A 22 -11.81 -0.64 -1.14
N SER A 23 -11.12 -1.55 -0.44
CA SER A 23 -10.59 -1.26 0.89
C SER A 23 -9.65 -0.07 0.74
N VAL A 24 -10.06 1.08 1.24
CA VAL A 24 -9.21 2.27 1.27
C VAL A 24 -8.17 1.97 2.35
N ARG A 25 -6.92 1.79 1.92
CA ARG A 25 -5.80 1.67 2.87
C ARG A 25 -5.69 3.03 3.55
N HIS A 26 -5.69 3.04 4.88
CA HIS A 26 -5.47 4.25 5.66
C HIS A 26 -3.98 4.43 5.93
N CYS A 27 -3.59 5.65 6.27
CA CYS A 27 -2.25 5.94 6.75
C CYS A 27 -1.90 5.05 7.95
N SER A 28 -0.73 4.42 7.94
CA SER A 28 -0.24 3.54 9.02
C SER A 28 0.42 4.31 10.17
N VAL A 29 0.23 5.64 10.24
CA VAL A 29 0.80 6.50 11.29
C VAL A 29 -0.22 6.61 12.41
N ASP A 30 0.22 6.41 13.65
CA ASP A 30 -0.64 6.49 14.83
C ASP A 30 -1.33 7.85 14.92
N GLY A 31 -2.65 7.84 15.11
CA GLY A 31 -3.48 9.05 15.14
C GLY A 31 -3.87 9.59 13.76
N CYS A 32 -3.49 8.94 12.65
CA CYS A 32 -3.89 9.36 11.31
C CYS A 32 -4.89 8.37 10.68
N THR A 33 -6.06 8.87 10.30
CA THR A 33 -7.09 8.08 9.57
C THR A 33 -7.25 8.51 8.11
N ALA A 34 -6.35 9.38 7.61
CA ALA A 34 -6.39 9.87 6.24
C ALA A 34 -6.20 8.71 5.23
N PRO A 35 -6.82 8.80 4.03
CA PRO A 35 -6.60 7.83 2.96
C PRO A 35 -5.13 7.83 2.54
N SER A 36 -4.58 6.64 2.31
CA SER A 36 -3.22 6.48 1.81
C SER A 36 -3.17 6.75 0.30
N GLY A 37 -2.21 7.57 -0.10
CA GLY A 37 -1.86 7.83 -1.50
C GLY A 37 -0.47 7.33 -1.89
N PHE A 38 0.40 7.08 -0.90
CA PHE A 38 1.81 6.76 -1.10
C PHE A 38 2.23 5.55 -0.26
N GLN A 39 3.35 4.92 -0.62
CA GLN A 39 3.95 3.82 0.13
C GLN A 39 5.39 4.17 0.50
N CYS A 40 5.89 3.60 1.61
CA CYS A 40 7.27 3.80 2.02
C CYS A 40 8.22 2.87 1.26
N ASP A 41 9.12 3.44 0.46
CA ASP A 41 10.07 2.72 -0.40
C ASP A 41 11.39 2.37 0.30
N TYR A 42 11.50 2.60 1.62
CA TYR A 42 12.72 2.29 2.36
C TYR A 42 13.03 0.78 2.36
N PRO A 43 14.24 0.37 1.94
CA PRO A 43 14.65 -1.03 1.94
C PRO A 43 14.93 -1.49 3.38
N VAL A 44 14.13 -2.43 3.89
CA VAL A 44 14.33 -3.00 5.24
C VAL A 44 15.23 -4.23 5.21
N LYS A 45 15.21 -5.01 4.11
CA LYS A 45 16.04 -6.19 3.85
C LYS A 45 16.21 -6.38 2.34
N ALA A 46 17.15 -7.21 1.92
CA ALA A 46 17.31 -7.57 0.50
C ALA A 46 15.97 -8.08 -0.08
N GLY A 47 15.44 -7.35 -1.07
CA GLY A 47 14.16 -7.67 -1.72
C GLY A 47 12.90 -7.33 -0.93
N LYS A 48 12.99 -6.61 0.20
CA LYS A 48 11.83 -6.18 0.98
C LYS A 48 11.88 -4.69 1.31
N THR A 49 10.83 -3.98 0.89
CA THR A 49 10.55 -2.59 1.23
C THR A 49 9.63 -2.51 2.46
N CYS A 50 9.59 -1.36 3.10
CA CYS A 50 8.73 -1.13 4.25
C CYS A 50 7.24 -1.28 3.89
N ASP A 51 6.84 -0.84 2.69
CA ASP A 51 5.48 -0.91 2.12
C ASP A 51 4.39 -0.32 3.02
N ARG A 52 4.76 0.51 4.00
CA ARG A 52 3.80 1.20 4.87
C ARG A 52 3.00 2.19 4.04
N HIS A 53 1.68 2.17 4.24
CA HIS A 53 0.74 3.06 3.57
C HIS A 53 0.75 4.44 4.22
N LEU A 54 1.03 5.49 3.44
CA LEU A 54 1.16 6.86 3.91
C LEU A 54 0.16 7.78 3.20
N CYS A 55 -0.31 8.79 3.92
CA CYS A 55 -1.03 9.93 3.33
C CYS A 55 -0.02 11.00 2.89
N VAL A 56 -0.46 11.96 2.07
CA VAL A 56 0.39 13.06 1.56
C VAL A 56 1.10 13.87 2.65
N LYS A 57 0.55 13.91 3.88
CA LYS A 57 1.17 14.63 5.01
C LYS A 57 2.30 13.87 5.67
N HIS A 58 2.24 12.54 5.66
CA HIS A 58 3.22 11.66 6.32
C HIS A 58 4.16 10.97 5.32
N ALA A 59 3.94 11.18 4.03
CA ALA A 59 4.85 10.77 2.98
C ALA A 59 5.90 11.86 2.80
N HIS A 60 7.15 11.53 3.09
CA HIS A 60 8.27 12.42 2.82
C HIS A 60 8.89 12.05 1.49
N GLU A 61 8.78 12.95 0.51
CA GLU A 61 9.41 12.81 -0.79
C GLU A 61 10.92 13.10 -0.66
N ILE A 62 11.75 12.13 -1.03
CA ILE A 62 13.22 12.24 -0.95
C ILE A 62 13.85 12.30 -2.35
N GLY A 63 13.13 11.83 -3.35
CA GLY A 63 13.50 11.91 -4.76
C GLY A 63 12.28 11.64 -5.63
N ALA A 64 12.48 11.65 -6.95
CA ALA A 64 11.40 11.37 -7.89
C ALA A 64 10.75 10.01 -7.58
N ASP A 65 9.46 10.03 -7.26
CA ASP A 65 8.65 8.87 -6.87
C ASP A 65 9.15 8.07 -5.65
N LEU A 66 10.05 8.62 -4.85
CA LEU A 66 10.59 7.97 -3.64
C LEU A 66 10.02 8.61 -2.38
N HIS A 67 9.16 7.86 -1.69
CA HIS A 67 8.50 8.31 -0.47
C HIS A 67 8.97 7.50 0.73
N ARG A 68 9.23 8.17 1.87
CA ARG A 68 9.58 7.51 3.14
C ARG A 68 8.59 7.86 4.25
N CYS A 69 8.37 6.90 5.16
CA CYS A 69 7.61 7.12 6.39
C CYS A 69 8.45 7.89 7.41
N PRO A 70 7.82 8.59 8.37
CA PRO A 70 8.55 9.36 9.39
C PRO A 70 9.62 8.54 10.12
N GLU A 71 9.38 7.26 10.42
CA GLU A 71 10.39 6.40 11.07
C GLU A 71 11.63 6.14 10.20
N HIS A 72 11.49 6.12 8.86
CA HIS A 72 12.59 5.85 7.93
C HIS A 72 13.19 7.12 7.32
N VAL A 73 12.63 8.30 7.59
CA VAL A 73 13.28 9.57 7.26
C VAL A 73 14.48 9.78 8.18
N ASP A 74 14.34 9.50 9.48
CA ASP A 74 15.41 9.68 10.46
C ASP A 74 16.53 8.63 10.33
N VAL A 75 16.19 7.39 9.94
CA VAL A 75 17.16 6.29 9.81
C VAL A 75 17.95 6.35 8.50
N ALA A 76 17.40 7.00 7.46
CA ALA A 76 18.06 7.06 6.16
C ALA A 76 19.32 7.94 6.10
N ALA A 77 19.71 8.56 7.22
CA ALA A 77 21.05 9.13 7.37
C ALA A 77 22.16 8.06 7.53
N GLN A 78 21.85 6.76 7.61
CA GLN A 78 22.83 5.73 7.98
C GLN A 78 23.06 4.57 6.98
N SER A 79 22.57 4.61 5.73
CA SER A 79 22.82 3.50 4.79
C SER A 79 23.81 3.76 3.64
N ASP A 80 24.53 4.88 3.63
CA ASP A 80 25.67 5.09 2.73
C ASP A 80 26.99 4.45 3.25
N LEU A 81 26.92 3.43 4.12
CA LEU A 81 28.10 2.78 4.72
C LEU A 81 28.24 1.28 4.45
N PHE A 82 27.44 0.70 3.54
CA PHE A 82 27.70 -0.67 3.06
C PHE A 82 28.13 -0.69 1.60
N GLU A 83 29.13 0.15 1.28
CA GLU A 83 30.05 -0.11 0.18
C GLU A 83 31.33 -0.73 0.75
N LYS A 84 31.40 -2.06 0.71
CA LYS A 84 32.63 -2.84 0.49
C LYS A 84 32.33 -4.32 0.27
#